data_AF-A0A9D3MTE6-F1
#
_entry.id   AF-A0A9D3MTE6-F1
#
_cell.length_a   1.000
_cell.length_b   1.000
_cell.length_c   1.000
_cell.angle_alpha   90.00
_cell.angle_beta   90.00
_cell.angle_gamma   90.00
#
_symmetry.space_group_name_H-M   'P 1'
#
loop_
_entity.id
_entity.type
_entity.pdbx_description
1 polymer ?
#
loop_
_entity_poly.entity_id
_entity_poly.type
_entity_poly.pdbx_seq_one_letter_code
_entity_poly.pdbx_strand_id
1 'polypeptide(L)'
;MEIRAALFLWLLLSSSAATKLVQLSTSDLVAEPCHSNVTLRCNVSQEAGLKVSSLFWIRKRDNKTLCAVQQTGLKSHDGHRIRCSYTPPAQLALTFTHLWPTDRGDYICKLRSNRGIKNNTSKVAVEECYGKVYTDYSPSKVGCHFHGVYPRGEVHWFHRGKNVTSDSTAADPGDPNPKGMYNVSSTLRTKGDPNEYNCSLWIPGAKTYLASVLVHGSERGTRLAGRGQAVSVHIVGLGWLLILAGVLIV
;
A
#
# COMPACT_ATOMS: atom_id res chain seq x y z
N MET A 1 6.20 41.75 -71.24
CA MET A 1 5.40 41.83 -69.99
C MET A 1 4.19 40.93 -70.17
N GLU A 2 3.85 39.94 -69.37
CA GLU A 2 4.47 39.24 -68.25
C GLU A 2 3.54 38.01 -68.08
N ILE A 3 3.94 36.85 -68.59
CA ILE A 3 3.23 35.58 -68.37
C ILE A 3 3.83 34.96 -67.10
N ARG A 4 3.40 35.38 -65.91
CA ARG A 4 3.77 34.73 -64.63
C ARG A 4 2.72 34.97 -63.55
N ALA A 5 1.69 34.16 -63.49
CA ALA A 5 0.93 33.94 -62.25
C ALA A 5 0.15 32.62 -62.28
N ALA A 6 0.75 31.57 -62.86
CA ALA A 6 0.30 30.21 -62.64
C ALA A 6 1.30 29.53 -61.71
N LEU A 7 0.78 28.74 -60.75
CA LEU A 7 1.51 27.82 -59.86
C LEU A 7 2.20 28.44 -58.64
N PHE A 8 1.47 28.88 -57.60
CA PHE A 8 2.03 28.88 -56.23
C PHE A 8 0.95 28.92 -55.14
N LEU A 9 -0.05 28.02 -55.15
CA LEU A 9 -0.96 27.92 -53.99
C LEU A 9 -1.56 26.52 -53.78
N TRP A 10 -0.78 25.45 -54.02
CA TRP A 10 -1.21 24.05 -53.84
C TRP A 10 -0.26 23.26 -52.93
N LEU A 11 0.30 23.91 -51.91
CA LEU A 11 1.04 23.23 -50.84
C LEU A 11 0.51 23.79 -49.52
N LEU A 12 0.29 22.90 -48.55
CA LEU A 12 -0.19 23.13 -47.17
C LEU A 12 -1.64 22.72 -46.86
N LEU A 13 -2.06 21.54 -47.32
CA LEU A 13 -3.06 20.73 -46.60
C LEU A 13 -2.52 19.29 -46.44
N SER A 14 -1.30 19.17 -45.94
CA SER A 14 -0.88 17.93 -45.29
C SER A 14 -1.59 17.85 -43.94
N SER A 15 -2.83 17.37 -43.95
CA SER A 15 -3.49 16.94 -42.71
C SER A 15 -2.68 15.77 -42.16
N SER A 16 -1.73 16.04 -41.28
CA SER A 16 -1.14 15.00 -40.47
C SER A 16 -2.27 14.44 -39.61
N ALA A 17 -2.81 13.30 -40.03
CA ALA A 17 -3.68 12.51 -39.18
C ALA A 17 -2.87 12.19 -37.93
N ALA A 18 -3.09 12.97 -36.87
CA ALA A 18 -2.47 12.74 -35.58
C ALA A 18 -2.88 11.33 -35.16
N THR A 19 -1.97 10.38 -35.29
CA THR A 19 -2.15 9.02 -34.80
C THR A 19 -2.39 9.14 -33.29
N LYS A 20 -3.62 8.84 -32.86
CA LYS A 20 -3.90 8.73 -31.43
C LYS A 20 -2.88 7.78 -30.81
N LEU A 21 -2.21 8.27 -29.77
CA LEU A 21 -1.14 7.57 -29.07
C LEU A 21 -1.78 6.72 -27.98
N VAL A 22 -1.53 5.41 -28.02
CA VAL A 22 -1.97 4.48 -26.97
C VAL A 22 -1.46 4.94 -25.61
N GLN A 23 -2.38 5.03 -24.65
CA GLN A 23 -2.12 5.42 -23.27
C GLN A 23 -2.24 4.22 -22.33
N LEU A 24 -1.42 4.25 -21.26
CA LEU A 24 -1.50 3.31 -20.15
C LEU A 24 -1.84 4.08 -18.87
N SER A 25 -2.94 3.68 -18.23
CA SER A 25 -3.39 4.22 -16.95
C SER A 25 -3.13 3.20 -15.85
N THR A 26 -2.48 3.65 -14.78
CA THR A 26 -2.27 2.90 -13.54
C THR A 26 -2.55 3.82 -12.35
N SER A 27 -2.78 3.26 -11.16
CA SER A 27 -2.83 4.06 -9.93
C SER A 27 -1.42 4.47 -9.52
N ASP A 28 -1.19 5.75 -9.21
CA ASP A 28 0.16 6.25 -8.87
C ASP A 28 0.66 5.70 -7.54
N LEU A 29 -0.20 5.69 -6.51
CA LEU A 29 0.08 5.15 -5.19
C LEU A 29 -1.10 4.32 -4.71
N VAL A 30 -0.82 3.14 -4.18
CA VAL A 30 -1.78 2.29 -3.47
C VAL A 30 -1.18 1.99 -2.10
N ALA A 31 -1.79 2.53 -1.05
CA ALA A 31 -1.38 2.36 0.34
C ALA A 31 -2.47 1.57 1.07
N GLU A 32 -2.09 0.46 1.69
CA GLU A 32 -3.01 -0.43 2.39
C GLU A 32 -2.31 -1.07 3.60
N PRO A 33 -3.05 -1.44 4.66
CA PRO A 33 -2.49 -2.17 5.80
C PRO A 33 -1.93 -3.54 5.40
N CYS A 34 -1.05 -4.10 6.22
CA CYS A 34 -0.58 -5.47 6.03
C CYS A 34 -1.73 -6.48 6.02
N HIS A 35 -1.51 -7.60 5.36
CA HIS A 35 -2.48 -8.71 5.24
C HIS A 35 -3.77 -8.34 4.51
N SER A 36 -3.88 -7.13 3.97
CA SER A 36 -4.93 -6.74 3.05
C SER A 36 -4.74 -7.37 1.66
N ASN A 37 -5.80 -7.31 0.87
CA ASN A 37 -5.75 -7.61 -0.55
C ASN A 37 -5.54 -6.30 -1.31
N VAL A 38 -4.54 -6.27 -2.19
CA VAL A 38 -4.24 -5.09 -3.01
C VAL A 38 -4.26 -5.46 -4.47
N THR A 39 -4.99 -4.70 -5.28
CA THR A 39 -5.04 -4.89 -6.74
C THR A 39 -4.47 -3.67 -7.46
N LEU A 40 -3.37 -3.88 -8.19
CA LEU A 40 -2.86 -2.93 -9.17
C LEU A 40 -3.55 -3.16 -10.51
N ARG A 41 -4.14 -2.11 -11.07
CA ARG A 41 -4.81 -2.15 -12.37
C ARG A 41 -4.00 -1.40 -13.40
N CYS A 42 -3.82 -2.03 -14.55
CA CYS A 42 -3.23 -1.40 -15.71
C CYS A 42 -4.25 -1.39 -16.85
N ASN A 43 -4.73 -0.19 -17.16
CA ASN A 43 -5.74 0.06 -18.18
C ASN A 43 -5.06 0.52 -19.46
N VAL A 44 -5.43 -0.08 -20.58
CA VAL A 44 -5.01 0.30 -21.93
C VAL A 44 -6.12 1.12 -22.57
N SER A 45 -5.79 2.27 -23.16
CA SER A 45 -6.77 3.07 -23.89
C SER A 45 -7.37 2.27 -25.05
N GLN A 46 -8.69 2.26 -25.15
CA GLN A 46 -9.38 1.59 -26.26
C GLN A 46 -9.24 2.42 -27.52
N GLU A 47 -8.58 1.86 -28.54
CA GLU A 47 -8.40 2.49 -29.83
C GLU A 47 -8.70 1.52 -30.97
N ALA A 48 -9.33 2.03 -32.03
CA ALA A 48 -9.64 1.22 -33.21
C ALA A 48 -8.37 0.64 -33.85
N GLY A 49 -8.38 -0.67 -34.10
CA GLY A 49 -7.27 -1.38 -34.72
C GLY A 49 -6.04 -1.60 -33.81
N LEU A 50 -6.16 -1.35 -32.49
CA LEU A 50 -5.10 -1.68 -31.54
C LEU A 50 -4.97 -3.21 -31.40
N LYS A 51 -3.77 -3.72 -31.67
CA LYS A 51 -3.39 -5.13 -31.47
C LYS A 51 -2.33 -5.21 -30.40
N VAL A 52 -2.71 -5.66 -29.21
CA VAL A 52 -1.81 -5.90 -28.09
C VAL A 52 -1.08 -7.22 -28.31
N SER A 53 0.26 -7.18 -28.43
CA SER A 53 1.06 -8.40 -28.55
C SER A 53 1.42 -8.98 -27.18
N SER A 54 1.64 -8.10 -26.19
CA SER A 54 1.91 -8.53 -24.81
C SER A 54 1.71 -7.42 -23.79
N LEU A 55 1.37 -7.81 -22.56
CA LEU A 55 1.15 -6.90 -21.42
C LEU A 55 1.69 -7.55 -20.14
N PHE A 56 2.45 -6.80 -19.34
CA PHE A 56 3.17 -7.34 -18.18
C PHE A 56 3.01 -6.46 -16.94
N TRP A 57 3.05 -7.12 -15.78
CA TRP A 57 3.42 -6.48 -14.51
C TRP A 57 4.80 -6.95 -14.08
N ILE A 58 5.70 -6.00 -13.84
CA ILE A 58 7.10 -6.25 -13.47
C ILE A 58 7.39 -5.54 -12.16
N ARG A 59 7.93 -6.25 -11.18
CA ARG A 59 8.43 -5.63 -9.95
C ARG A 59 9.79 -5.00 -10.23
N LYS A 60 9.92 -3.69 -10.00
CA LYS A 60 11.08 -2.90 -10.46
C LYS A 60 12.39 -3.28 -9.77
N ARG A 61 12.34 -3.60 -8.47
CA ARG A 61 13.54 -3.81 -7.64
C ARG A 61 14.43 -4.98 -8.11
N ASP A 62 13.81 -6.05 -8.61
CA ASP A 62 14.44 -7.31 -8.99
C ASP A 62 14.12 -7.69 -10.44
N ASN A 63 13.46 -6.78 -11.17
CA ASN A 63 12.99 -6.96 -12.55
C ASN A 63 12.17 -8.25 -12.75
N LYS A 64 11.54 -8.76 -11.68
CA LYS A 64 10.76 -10.01 -11.74
C LYS A 64 9.41 -9.75 -12.40
N THR A 65 9.10 -10.49 -13.45
CA THR A 65 7.77 -10.49 -14.06
C THR A 65 6.81 -11.25 -13.15
N LEU A 66 5.70 -10.62 -12.75
CA LEU A 66 4.69 -11.20 -11.87
C LEU A 66 3.46 -11.68 -12.65
N CYS A 67 3.03 -10.89 -13.63
CA CYS A 67 1.96 -11.24 -14.56
C CYS A 67 2.45 -11.04 -15.99
N ALA A 68 2.12 -11.97 -16.88
CA ALA A 68 2.44 -11.89 -18.29
C ALA A 68 1.24 -12.33 -19.14
N VAL A 69 0.79 -11.46 -20.03
CA VAL A 69 -0.16 -11.80 -21.11
C VAL A 69 0.63 -11.82 -22.40
N GLN A 70 0.60 -12.96 -23.07
CA GLN A 70 1.22 -13.17 -24.39
C GLN A 70 0.25 -13.98 -25.28
N GLN A 71 0.67 -14.33 -26.50
CA GLN A 71 -0.12 -15.19 -27.40
C GLN A 71 -0.53 -16.53 -26.77
N THR A 72 0.28 -17.04 -25.84
CA THR A 72 0.02 -18.30 -25.11
C THR A 72 -0.97 -18.15 -23.95
N GLY A 73 -1.56 -16.96 -23.76
CA GLY A 73 -2.51 -16.66 -22.68
C GLY A 73 -1.89 -15.90 -21.50
N LEU A 74 -2.63 -15.87 -20.39
CA LEU A 74 -2.21 -15.25 -19.14
C LEU A 74 -1.37 -16.25 -18.32
N LYS A 75 -0.18 -15.82 -17.91
CA LYS A 75 0.71 -16.54 -16.99
C LYS A 75 0.94 -15.69 -15.74
N SER A 76 0.83 -16.33 -14.57
CA SER A 76 1.23 -15.76 -13.28
C SER A 76 2.52 -16.41 -12.84
N HIS A 77 3.50 -15.59 -12.44
CA HIS A 77 4.85 -16.02 -12.11
C HIS A 77 5.21 -15.65 -10.66
N ASP A 78 4.32 -15.94 -9.70
CA ASP A 78 4.70 -15.93 -8.28
C ASP A 78 3.67 -16.59 -7.34
N GLY A 79 3.78 -17.90 -7.10
CA GLY A 79 3.17 -18.61 -5.97
C GLY A 79 1.67 -18.39 -5.69
N HIS A 80 1.21 -18.84 -4.52
CA HIS A 80 -0.20 -18.76 -4.13
C HIS A 80 -0.66 -17.34 -3.70
N ARG A 81 0.27 -16.40 -3.48
CA ARG A 81 -0.04 -15.06 -2.97
C ARG A 81 -0.38 -14.05 -4.05
N ILE A 82 0.08 -14.26 -5.29
CA ILE A 82 -0.15 -13.35 -6.41
C ILE A 82 -1.15 -13.94 -7.38
N ARG A 83 -2.18 -13.15 -7.70
CA ARG A 83 -3.19 -13.49 -8.70
C ARG A 83 -3.18 -12.46 -9.81
N CYS A 84 -3.26 -12.94 -11.05
CA CYS A 84 -3.37 -12.09 -12.21
C CYS A 84 -4.75 -12.31 -12.85
N SER A 85 -5.36 -11.25 -13.35
CA SER A 85 -6.54 -11.33 -14.19
C SER A 85 -6.39 -10.42 -15.40
N TYR A 86 -6.92 -10.85 -16.54
CA TYR A 86 -6.83 -10.12 -17.80
C TYR A 86 -8.20 -10.04 -18.46
N THR A 87 -8.59 -8.83 -18.84
CA THR A 87 -9.79 -8.53 -19.61
C THR A 87 -9.35 -7.98 -20.96
N PRO A 88 -9.27 -8.82 -22.02
CA PRO A 88 -8.77 -8.39 -23.31
C PRO A 88 -9.64 -7.29 -23.96
N PRO A 89 -9.05 -6.32 -24.69
CA PRO A 89 -7.64 -5.86 -24.66
C PRO A 89 -7.39 -4.79 -23.58
N ALA A 90 -8.36 -4.56 -22.69
CA ALA A 90 -8.51 -3.33 -21.93
C ALA A 90 -7.71 -3.28 -20.62
N GLN A 91 -7.53 -4.40 -19.92
CA GLN A 91 -6.99 -4.35 -18.55
C GLN A 91 -6.21 -5.60 -18.14
N LEU A 92 -5.03 -5.39 -17.55
CA LEU A 92 -4.30 -6.41 -16.78
C LEU A 92 -4.24 -6.00 -15.31
N ALA A 93 -4.74 -6.85 -14.42
CA ALA A 93 -4.70 -6.63 -12.99
C ALA A 93 -3.76 -7.61 -12.29
N LEU A 94 -2.99 -7.09 -11.33
CA LEU A 94 -2.11 -7.83 -10.43
C LEU A 94 -2.68 -7.69 -9.01
N THR A 95 -3.00 -8.79 -8.36
CA THR A 95 -3.56 -8.82 -7.01
C THR A 95 -2.65 -9.54 -6.04
N PHE A 96 -2.22 -8.84 -4.99
CA PHE A 96 -1.64 -9.42 -3.79
C PHE A 96 -2.77 -9.87 -2.89
N THR A 97 -2.85 -11.17 -2.60
CA THR A 97 -3.87 -11.74 -1.67
C THR A 97 -3.47 -11.61 -0.20
N HIS A 98 -2.22 -11.25 0.06
CA HIS A 98 -1.72 -10.94 1.39
C HIS A 98 -0.54 -9.98 1.23
N LEU A 99 -0.81 -8.69 1.41
CA LEU A 99 0.21 -7.65 1.33
C LEU A 99 1.19 -7.78 2.50
N TRP A 100 2.48 -7.91 2.20
CA TRP A 100 3.54 -7.87 3.21
C TRP A 100 4.44 -6.64 3.03
N PRO A 101 5.12 -6.18 4.08
CA PRO A 101 6.12 -5.11 3.97
C PRO A 101 7.17 -5.33 2.88
N THR A 102 7.57 -6.58 2.62
CA THR A 102 8.49 -6.91 1.52
C THR A 102 7.88 -6.82 0.13
N ASP A 103 6.58 -6.59 -0.02
CA ASP A 103 5.92 -6.32 -1.30
C ASP A 103 5.89 -4.80 -1.61
N ARG A 104 6.38 -3.93 -0.72
CA ARG A 104 6.49 -2.49 -0.99
C ARG A 104 7.41 -2.20 -2.18
N GLY A 105 7.08 -1.15 -2.94
CA GLY A 105 7.94 -0.63 -4.00
C GLY A 105 7.21 -0.28 -5.28
N ASP A 106 8.00 -0.10 -6.34
CA ASP A 106 7.50 0.28 -7.65
C ASP A 106 7.21 -0.95 -8.52
N TYR A 107 6.09 -0.90 -9.23
CA TYR A 107 5.59 -1.93 -10.14
C TYR A 107 5.33 -1.31 -11.50
N ILE A 108 5.94 -1.88 -12.54
CA ILE A 108 5.86 -1.36 -13.90
C ILE A 108 4.83 -2.19 -14.65
N CYS A 109 3.79 -1.52 -15.17
CA CYS A 109 2.98 -2.09 -16.23
C CYS A 109 3.63 -1.79 -17.58
N LYS A 110 3.88 -2.82 -18.40
CA LYS A 110 4.53 -2.69 -19.71
C LYS A 110 3.68 -3.29 -20.82
N LEU A 111 3.35 -2.49 -21.82
CA LEU A 111 2.59 -2.87 -23.01
C LEU A 111 3.50 -2.93 -24.24
N ARG A 112 3.30 -3.94 -25.07
CA ARG A 112 3.77 -3.97 -26.45
C ARG A 112 2.58 -4.18 -27.39
N SER A 113 2.49 -3.35 -28.43
CA SER A 113 1.40 -3.39 -29.42
C SER A 113 1.92 -3.05 -30.81
N ASN A 114 1.03 -3.12 -31.82
CA ASN A 114 1.28 -2.59 -33.16
C ASN A 114 1.46 -1.06 -33.22
N ARG A 115 1.27 -0.34 -32.10
CA ARG A 115 1.54 1.10 -31.94
C ARG A 115 2.81 1.40 -31.14
N GLY A 116 3.61 0.38 -30.81
CA GLY A 116 4.87 0.51 -30.09
C GLY A 116 4.83 -0.02 -28.66
N ILE A 117 5.80 0.43 -27.86
CA ILE A 117 5.99 0.04 -26.46
C ILE A 117 5.63 1.21 -25.56
N LYS A 118 4.84 0.95 -24.52
CA LYS A 118 4.50 1.92 -23.48
C LYS A 118 4.66 1.29 -22.11
N ASN A 119 4.95 2.11 -21.11
CA ASN A 119 4.97 1.70 -19.72
C ASN A 119 4.33 2.75 -18.83
N ASN A 120 3.84 2.32 -17.68
CA ASN A 120 3.46 3.19 -16.58
C ASN A 120 3.80 2.50 -15.25
N THR A 121 3.94 3.25 -14.17
CA THR A 121 4.40 2.73 -12.87
C THR A 121 3.34 2.97 -11.80
N SER A 122 3.10 1.97 -10.96
CA SER A 122 2.37 2.08 -9.70
C SER A 122 3.32 1.89 -8.53
N LYS A 123 3.16 2.69 -7.48
CA LYS A 123 3.83 2.45 -6.20
C LYS A 123 2.88 1.75 -5.22
N VAL A 124 3.37 0.69 -4.58
CA VAL A 124 2.71 0.05 -3.44
C VAL A 124 3.39 0.50 -2.16
N ALA A 125 2.61 1.12 -1.28
CA ALA A 125 2.98 1.40 0.09
C ALA A 125 2.25 0.43 1.02
N VAL A 126 2.86 0.16 2.17
CA VAL A 126 2.29 -0.70 3.21
C VAL A 126 2.15 0.16 4.45
N GLU A 127 0.94 0.24 4.98
CA GLU A 127 0.66 0.98 6.21
C GLU A 127 1.06 0.20 7.45
N GLU A 128 1.00 0.88 8.59
CA GLU A 128 1.31 0.32 9.89
C GLU A 128 0.40 -0.87 10.23
N CYS A 129 0.97 -1.91 10.84
CA CYS A 129 0.23 -3.11 11.21
C CYS A 129 0.89 -3.89 12.34
N TYR A 130 0.10 -4.76 12.96
CA TYR A 130 0.58 -5.82 13.84
C TYR A 130 -0.27 -7.08 13.64
N GLY A 131 0.28 -8.26 13.94
CA GLY A 131 -0.41 -9.53 13.78
C GLY A 131 -1.12 -9.98 15.05
N LYS A 132 -0.34 -10.24 16.11
CA LYS A 132 -0.85 -10.80 17.37
C LYS A 132 -0.19 -10.12 18.55
N VAL A 133 -0.92 -10.03 19.65
CA VAL A 133 -0.40 -9.61 20.94
C VAL A 133 -0.64 -10.70 21.97
N TYR A 134 0.33 -10.90 22.84
CA TYR A 134 0.22 -11.73 24.03
C TYR A 134 0.89 -11.07 25.22
N THR A 135 0.35 -11.34 26.39
CA THR A 135 0.88 -10.91 27.67
C THR A 135 1.24 -12.14 28.50
N ASP A 136 2.36 -12.07 29.20
CA ASP A 136 2.75 -13.04 30.22
C ASP A 136 2.83 -12.35 31.58
N TYR A 137 2.58 -13.13 32.63
CA TYR A 137 2.56 -12.65 33.99
C TYR A 137 3.27 -13.65 34.91
N SER A 138 4.03 -13.09 35.84
CA SER A 138 4.58 -13.76 37.01
C SER A 138 4.50 -12.78 38.20
N PRO A 139 4.57 -13.26 39.46
CA PRO A 139 4.37 -12.40 40.63
C PRO A 139 5.23 -11.13 40.70
N SER A 140 6.42 -11.13 40.07
CA SER A 140 7.35 -10.00 40.09
C SER A 140 7.54 -9.32 38.72
N LYS A 141 6.91 -9.82 37.67
CA LYS A 141 7.19 -9.38 36.30
C LYS A 141 6.01 -9.63 35.37
N VAL A 142 5.69 -8.63 34.57
CA VAL A 142 4.78 -8.74 33.41
C VAL A 142 5.57 -8.59 32.12
N GLY A 143 5.14 -9.29 31.09
CA GLY A 143 5.66 -9.17 29.74
C GLY A 143 4.55 -8.91 28.74
N CYS A 144 4.89 -8.17 27.70
CA CYS A 144 3.99 -7.86 26.61
C CYS A 144 4.74 -7.91 25.29
N HIS A 145 4.11 -8.57 24.33
CA HIS A 145 4.77 -8.98 23.10
C HIS A 145 3.82 -8.81 21.92
N PHE A 146 4.28 -8.08 20.91
CA PHE A 146 3.59 -7.88 19.65
C PHE A 146 4.37 -8.58 18.54
N HIS A 147 3.69 -9.47 17.83
CA HIS A 147 4.22 -10.18 16.68
C HIS A 147 3.77 -9.55 15.37
N GLY A 148 4.62 -9.61 14.36
CA GLY A 148 4.27 -9.19 13.00
C GLY A 148 4.06 -7.70 12.88
N VAL A 149 4.88 -6.91 13.59
CA VAL A 149 4.79 -5.44 13.63
C VAL A 149 5.51 -4.83 12.44
N TYR A 150 4.87 -3.87 11.78
CA TYR A 150 5.50 -3.02 10.76
C TYR A 150 4.96 -1.58 10.85
N PRO A 151 5.82 -0.55 10.67
CA PRO A 151 7.29 -0.62 10.72
C PRO A 151 7.76 -0.98 12.14
N ARG A 152 9.07 -0.99 12.41
CA ARG A 152 9.58 -1.28 13.76
C ARG A 152 8.88 -0.38 14.80
N GLY A 153 8.31 -1.00 15.82
CA GLY A 153 7.60 -0.33 16.91
C GLY A 153 8.26 -0.55 18.27
N GLU A 154 7.63 0.01 19.30
CA GLU A 154 8.07 -0.03 20.69
C GLU A 154 6.89 -0.36 21.60
N VAL A 155 7.16 -1.00 22.74
CA VAL A 155 6.13 -1.30 23.74
C VAL A 155 6.21 -0.26 24.86
N HIS A 156 5.14 0.53 24.98
CA HIS A 156 4.97 1.48 26.07
C HIS A 156 4.09 0.89 27.17
N TRP A 157 4.44 1.17 28.42
CA TRP A 157 3.74 0.67 29.60
C TRP A 157 3.01 1.79 30.33
N PHE A 158 1.82 1.47 30.81
CA PHE A 158 0.99 2.36 31.61
C PHE A 158 0.49 1.65 32.85
N HIS A 159 0.54 2.33 33.98
CA HIS A 159 -0.04 1.89 35.25
C HIS A 159 -1.06 2.93 35.72
N ARG A 160 -2.34 2.55 35.80
CA ARG A 160 -3.45 3.47 36.14
C ARG A 160 -3.41 4.78 35.31
N GLY A 161 -3.09 4.65 34.03
CA GLY A 161 -2.99 5.77 33.07
C GLY A 161 -1.68 6.55 33.09
N LYS A 162 -0.76 6.30 34.04
CA LYS A 162 0.56 6.94 34.07
C LYS A 162 1.56 6.14 33.24
N ASN A 163 2.34 6.82 32.41
CA ASN A 163 3.41 6.18 31.63
C ASN A 163 4.54 5.74 32.56
N VAL A 164 4.84 4.44 32.56
CA VAL A 164 5.91 3.80 33.35
C VAL A 164 6.92 3.06 32.45
N THR A 165 6.99 3.45 31.17
CA THR A 165 7.84 2.79 30.16
C THR A 165 9.33 2.85 30.52
N SER A 166 9.78 3.91 31.20
CA SER A 166 11.18 4.05 31.66
C SER A 166 11.65 2.93 32.58
N ASP A 167 10.71 2.29 33.28
CA ASP A 167 11.00 1.25 34.26
C ASP A 167 11.00 -0.15 33.62
N SER A 168 10.71 -0.21 32.31
CA SER A 168 10.63 -1.44 31.54
C SER A 168 11.95 -1.80 30.86
N THR A 169 12.09 -3.07 30.49
CA THR A 169 13.20 -3.59 29.69
C THR A 169 12.63 -4.09 28.37
N ALA A 170 12.94 -3.37 27.29
CA ALA A 170 12.63 -3.80 25.93
C ALA A 170 13.61 -4.88 25.47
N ALA A 171 13.10 -5.93 24.82
CA ALA A 171 13.95 -6.89 24.12
C ALA A 171 14.40 -6.29 22.78
N ASP A 172 15.59 -6.66 22.31
CA ASP A 172 15.98 -6.35 20.93
C ASP A 172 15.10 -7.17 19.97
N PRO A 173 14.31 -6.52 19.09
CA PRO A 173 13.51 -7.23 18.10
C PRO A 173 14.35 -7.92 17.01
N GLY A 174 15.65 -7.61 16.92
CA GLY A 174 16.54 -8.16 15.90
C GLY A 174 16.15 -7.76 14.48
N ASP A 175 16.56 -8.59 13.52
CA ASP A 175 16.24 -8.41 12.11
C ASP A 175 14.76 -8.75 11.81
N PRO A 176 14.14 -8.06 10.83
CA PRO A 176 12.79 -8.39 10.42
C PRO A 176 12.74 -9.81 9.84
N ASN A 177 11.61 -10.48 10.02
CA ASN A 177 11.37 -11.79 9.41
C ASN A 177 11.35 -11.68 7.86
N PRO A 178 11.30 -12.81 7.10
CA PRO A 178 11.28 -12.77 5.63
C PRO A 178 10.10 -12.01 5.00
N LYS A 179 9.07 -11.66 5.79
CA LYS A 179 7.93 -10.84 5.37
C LYS A 179 8.16 -9.34 5.63
N GLY A 180 9.28 -8.97 6.26
CA GLY A 180 9.64 -7.60 6.60
C GLY A 180 9.00 -7.07 7.89
N MET A 181 8.56 -7.96 8.78
CA MET A 181 7.91 -7.59 10.04
C MET A 181 8.76 -7.97 11.25
N TYR A 182 8.57 -7.24 12.35
CA TYR A 182 9.30 -7.40 13.61
C TYR A 182 8.46 -8.10 14.68
N ASN A 183 9.14 -8.72 15.63
CA ASN A 183 8.53 -9.14 16.89
C ASN A 183 9.10 -8.24 17.97
N VAL A 184 8.26 -7.41 18.58
CA VAL A 184 8.68 -6.43 19.59
C VAL A 184 8.12 -6.85 20.93
N SER A 185 8.94 -6.80 21.97
CA SER A 185 8.50 -7.15 23.31
C SER A 185 9.18 -6.29 24.36
N SER A 186 8.50 -6.16 25.48
CA SER A 186 9.02 -5.49 26.66
C SER A 186 8.51 -6.19 27.91
N THR A 187 9.26 -6.01 28.99
CA THR A 187 8.90 -6.55 30.28
C THR A 187 9.05 -5.50 31.37
N LEU A 188 8.19 -5.54 32.38
CA LEU A 188 8.14 -4.58 33.46
C LEU A 188 8.09 -5.31 34.79
N ARG A 189 8.88 -4.87 35.78
CA ARG A 189 8.79 -5.39 37.15
C ARG A 189 7.52 -4.87 37.80
N THR A 190 6.66 -5.75 38.27
CA THR A 190 5.39 -5.38 38.87
C THR A 190 5.54 -5.03 40.35
N LYS A 191 4.71 -4.09 40.80
CA LYS A 191 4.49 -3.79 42.22
C LYS A 191 2.97 -3.79 42.45
N GLY A 192 2.39 -4.96 42.71
CA GLY A 192 0.95 -5.11 42.94
C GLY A 192 0.23 -5.89 41.84
N ASP A 193 -1.05 -5.58 41.64
CA ASP A 193 -1.94 -6.32 40.75
C ASP A 193 -1.56 -6.12 39.26
N PRO A 194 -1.26 -7.20 38.50
CA PRO A 194 -0.98 -7.12 37.07
C PRO A 194 -2.11 -6.49 36.26
N ASN A 195 -3.37 -6.62 36.69
CA ASN A 195 -4.53 -6.10 35.97
C ASN A 195 -4.59 -4.57 35.92
N GLU A 196 -3.74 -3.88 36.68
CA GLU A 196 -3.62 -2.42 36.65
C GLU A 196 -2.66 -1.91 35.56
N TYR A 197 -1.97 -2.82 34.88
CA TYR A 197 -1.00 -2.49 33.84
C TYR A 197 -1.60 -2.67 32.45
N ASN A 198 -1.32 -1.68 31.60
CA ASN A 198 -1.56 -1.73 30.16
C ASN A 198 -0.24 -1.67 29.43
N CYS A 199 -0.08 -2.47 28.38
CA CYS A 199 0.97 -2.30 27.40
C CYS A 199 0.37 -1.83 26.07
N SER A 200 1.06 -0.92 25.39
CA SER A 200 0.61 -0.36 24.12
C SER A 200 1.72 -0.41 23.09
N LEU A 201 1.36 -0.72 21.85
CA LEU A 201 2.28 -0.71 20.71
C LEU A 201 2.35 0.69 20.13
N TRP A 202 3.50 1.34 20.30
CA TRP A 202 3.82 2.64 19.75
C TRP A 202 4.59 2.50 18.44
N ILE A 203 4.23 3.30 17.43
CA ILE A 203 4.98 3.40 16.17
C ILE A 203 5.65 4.76 16.10
N PRO A 204 6.98 4.85 16.33
CA PRO A 204 7.69 6.13 16.37
C PRO A 204 7.56 6.96 15.09
N GLY A 205 7.65 6.31 13.93
CA GLY A 205 7.58 6.99 12.63
C GLY A 205 6.23 7.67 12.38
N ALA A 206 5.14 7.05 12.84
CA ALA A 206 3.77 7.55 12.69
C ALA A 206 3.29 8.37 13.90
N LYS A 207 4.04 8.34 15.01
CA LYS A 207 3.69 8.95 16.29
C LYS A 207 2.29 8.56 16.78
N THR A 208 1.94 7.29 16.65
CA THR A 208 0.62 6.78 17.04
C THR A 208 0.71 5.43 17.75
N TYR A 209 -0.32 5.13 18.54
CA TYR A 209 -0.53 3.82 19.15
C TYR A 209 -1.42 2.96 18.26
N LEU A 210 -0.95 1.76 17.89
CA LEU A 210 -1.77 0.82 17.09
C LEU A 210 -2.65 -0.08 17.94
N ALA A 211 -2.23 -0.32 19.18
CA ALA A 211 -2.89 -1.25 20.08
C ALA A 211 -2.59 -0.90 21.52
N SER A 212 -3.53 -1.23 22.42
CA SER A 212 -3.36 -1.18 23.86
C SER A 212 -4.08 -2.38 24.48
N VAL A 213 -3.42 -3.07 25.40
CA VAL A 213 -3.93 -4.31 26.01
C VAL A 213 -3.69 -4.30 27.51
N LEU A 214 -4.73 -4.62 28.27
CA LEU A 214 -4.67 -4.92 29.70
C LEU A 214 -3.92 -6.22 29.93
N VAL A 215 -2.94 -6.20 30.83
CA VAL A 215 -2.30 -7.43 31.26
C VAL A 215 -3.26 -8.20 32.15
N HIS A 216 -3.72 -9.36 31.69
CA HIS A 216 -4.55 -10.24 32.52
C HIS A 216 -3.67 -11.12 33.40
N GLY A 217 -3.94 -11.14 34.71
CA GLY A 217 -3.27 -11.99 35.70
C GLY A 217 -3.55 -13.50 35.61
N SER A 218 -3.93 -14.01 34.44
CA SER A 218 -4.15 -15.45 34.23
C SER A 218 -2.85 -16.12 33.74
N GLU A 219 -2.47 -17.25 34.34
CA GLU A 219 -1.29 -18.04 33.95
C GLU A 219 -1.33 -18.51 32.48
N ARG A 220 -2.49 -18.44 31.81
CA ARG A 220 -2.62 -18.68 30.37
C ARG A 220 -2.71 -17.36 29.62
N GLY A 221 -1.63 -17.00 28.94
CA GLY A 221 -1.53 -15.78 28.13
C GLY A 221 -2.72 -15.60 27.18
N THR A 222 -3.27 -14.39 27.15
CA THR A 222 -4.41 -14.04 26.30
C THR A 222 -3.91 -13.74 24.88
N ARG A 223 -4.51 -14.38 23.87
CA ARG A 223 -4.19 -14.14 22.46
C ARG A 223 -5.24 -13.23 21.84
N LEU A 224 -4.82 -12.03 21.45
CA LEU A 224 -5.68 -11.13 20.66
C LEU A 224 -5.08 -10.99 19.25
N ALA A 225 -5.93 -11.20 18.25
CA ALA A 225 -5.62 -10.87 16.87
C ALA A 225 -6.14 -9.45 16.60
N GLY A 226 -5.27 -8.56 16.14
CA GLY A 226 -5.62 -7.18 15.84
C GLY A 226 -5.55 -6.92 14.35
N ARG A 227 -6.55 -6.21 13.83
CA ARG A 227 -6.46 -5.57 12.52
C ARG A 227 -6.13 -4.12 12.81
N GLY A 228 -4.93 -3.65 12.45
CA GLY A 228 -4.56 -2.25 12.61
C GLY A 228 -5.56 -1.39 11.83
N GLN A 229 -6.52 -0.78 12.52
CA GLN A 229 -7.31 0.32 11.98
C GLN A 229 -6.64 1.59 12.46
N ALA A 230 -5.86 2.22 11.58
CA ALA A 230 -5.51 3.61 11.78
C ALA A 230 -6.82 4.40 11.73
N VAL A 231 -7.18 5.05 12.84
CA VAL A 231 -8.23 6.08 12.81
C VAL A 231 -7.65 7.23 12.00
N SER A 232 -7.97 7.27 10.71
CA SER A 232 -7.69 8.43 9.87
C SER A 232 -8.51 9.59 10.42
N VAL A 233 -7.86 10.44 11.21
CA VAL A 233 -8.40 11.76 11.52
C VAL A 233 -8.26 12.56 10.24
N HIS A 234 -9.27 12.48 9.37
CA HIS A 234 -9.44 13.45 8.30
C HIS A 234 -9.64 14.80 8.97
N ILE A 235 -8.58 15.61 8.98
CA ILE A 235 -8.71 17.06 9.11
C ILE A 235 -9.50 17.48 7.87
N VAL A 236 -10.82 17.54 7.99
CA VAL A 236 -11.67 18.20 7.00
C VAL A 236 -11.26 19.67 7.08
N GLY A 237 -10.41 20.08 6.15
CA GLY A 237 -10.06 21.47 5.96
C GLY A 237 -11.34 22.27 5.78
N LEU A 238 -11.65 23.12 6.75
CA LEU A 238 -12.61 24.20 6.61
C LEU A 238 -12.06 25.14 5.53
N GLY A 239 -12.49 24.93 4.29
CA GLY A 239 -12.17 25.77 3.16
C GLY A 239 -13.34 25.80 2.20
N TRP A 240 -13.87 27.01 2.00
CA TRP A 240 -14.79 27.43 0.93
C TRP A 240 -16.29 27.23 1.16
N LEU A 241 -16.89 28.21 1.86
CA LEU A 241 -18.31 28.56 1.74
C LEU A 241 -18.41 30.09 1.60
N LEU A 242 -18.14 30.62 0.40
CA LEU A 242 -18.49 32.00 0.02
C LEU A 242 -18.70 32.11 -1.50
N ILE A 243 -19.90 31.78 -1.97
CA ILE A 243 -20.50 32.09 -3.28
C ILE A 243 -22.03 31.93 -3.03
N LEU A 244 -22.99 32.83 -3.27
CA LEU A 244 -23.13 34.14 -3.91
C LEU A 244 -24.41 34.76 -3.32
N ALA A 245 -24.40 36.04 -2.95
CA ALA A 245 -25.62 36.77 -2.64
C ALA A 245 -26.27 37.28 -3.95
N GLY A 246 -27.47 36.76 -4.22
CA GLY A 246 -28.64 37.42 -4.79
C GLY A 246 -28.48 38.38 -5.97
N VAL A 247 -28.79 37.88 -7.17
CA VAL A 247 -29.41 38.66 -8.24
C VAL A 247 -30.81 38.09 -8.46
N LEU A 248 -31.84 38.94 -8.24
CA LEU A 248 -33.21 38.92 -8.80
C LEU A 248 -34.23 39.39 -7.75
N ILE A 249 -34.57 40.68 -7.78
CA ILE A 249 -35.91 41.14 -7.45
C ILE A 249 -36.34 42.04 -8.61
N VAL A 250 -37.51 41.71 -9.15
CA VAL A 250 -38.31 42.43 -10.16
C VAL A 250 -38.81 43.74 -9.61
#